data_AF-A0A928UAM3-F1
#
_entry.id   AF-A0A928UAM3-F1
#
_cell.length_a   1.000
_cell.length_b   1.000
_cell.length_c   1.000
_cell.angle_alpha   90.00
_cell.angle_beta   90.00
_cell.angle_gamma   90.00
#
_symmetry.space_group_name_H-M   'P 1'
#
loop_
_entity.id
_entity.type
_entity.pdbx_description
1 polymer ?
#
loop_
_entity_poly.entity_id
_entity_poly.type
_entity_poly.pdbx_seq_one_letter_code
_entity_poly.pdbx_strand_id
1 'polypeptide(L)'
;MKIKNRKKEYDYGECEICNTSMEEKYIKQDFWIRGELIVVEDVPAGVCPQCGEKVVKADVGRQITRLLENTERIAKAPKISVPTIKFDKEKTEV
;
A
#
# COMPACT_ATOMS: atom_id res chain seq x y z
N MET A 1 -21.42 -31.47 -1.12
CA MET A 1 -20.93 -30.06 -1.19
C MET A 1 -19.50 -30.02 -0.66
N LYS A 2 -18.52 -29.68 -1.50
CA LYS A 2 -17.12 -29.52 -1.07
C LYS A 2 -17.01 -28.20 -0.31
N ILE A 3 -16.94 -28.24 1.02
CA ILE A 3 -16.66 -27.07 1.85
C ILE A 3 -15.22 -26.67 1.55
N LYS A 4 -15.06 -25.64 0.70
CA LYS A 4 -13.75 -25.06 0.40
C LYS A 4 -13.19 -24.53 1.72
N ASN A 5 -12.09 -25.12 2.15
CA ASN A 5 -11.31 -24.71 3.31
C ASN A 5 -10.75 -23.31 3.03
N ARG A 6 -11.53 -22.24 3.32
CA ARG A 6 -11.08 -20.85 3.21
C ARG A 6 -10.10 -20.64 4.36
N LYS A 7 -8.80 -20.63 4.05
CA LYS A 7 -7.75 -20.13 4.94
C LYS A 7 -8.26 -18.79 5.51
N LYS A 8 -8.40 -18.68 6.83
CA LYS A 8 -8.92 -17.47 7.47
C LYS A 8 -8.06 -16.28 7.04
N GLU A 9 -8.74 -15.31 6.44
CA GLU A 9 -8.32 -13.91 6.30
C GLU A 9 -7.91 -13.38 7.68
N TYR A 10 -6.83 -12.61 7.76
CA TYR A 10 -6.34 -12.09 9.04
C TYR A 10 -7.30 -11.01 9.56
N ASP A 11 -7.57 -11.03 10.87
CA ASP A 11 -8.38 -10.00 11.51
C ASP A 11 -7.52 -8.77 11.82
N TYR A 12 -7.72 -7.70 11.06
CA TYR A 12 -7.03 -6.42 11.24
C TYR A 12 -7.68 -5.52 12.30
N GLY A 13 -8.78 -5.95 12.92
CA GLY A 13 -9.50 -5.19 13.94
C GLY A 13 -10.26 -3.99 13.39
N GLU A 14 -10.47 -2.99 14.24
CA GLU A 14 -11.13 -1.74 13.91
C GLU A 14 -10.12 -0.67 13.49
N CYS A 15 -10.55 0.23 12.61
CA CYS A 15 -9.76 1.39 12.19
C CYS A 15 -9.48 2.33 13.37
N GLU A 16 -8.21 2.68 13.58
CA GLU A 16 -7.81 3.62 14.65
C GLU A 16 -8.31 5.05 14.44
N ILE A 17 -8.74 5.41 13.22
CA ILE A 17 -9.21 6.75 12.87
C ILE A 17 -10.73 6.91 13.04
N CYS A 18 -11.52 5.90 12.70
CA CYS A 18 -12.98 6.00 12.66
C CYS A 18 -13.75 4.79 13.20
N ASN A 19 -13.06 3.82 13.82
CA ASN A 19 -13.61 2.63 14.47
C ASN A 19 -14.41 1.68 13.57
N THR A 20 -14.33 1.85 12.24
CA THR A 20 -14.94 0.89 11.29
C THR A 20 -14.09 -0.37 11.20
N SER A 21 -14.73 -1.54 11.16
CA SER A 21 -14.05 -2.83 10.92
C SER A 21 -13.21 -2.79 9.64
N MET A 22 -11.97 -3.26 9.72
CA MET A 22 -11.02 -3.29 8.61
C MET A 22 -11.28 -4.49 7.68
N GLU A 23 -11.02 -4.34 6.38
CA GLU A 23 -11.13 -5.41 5.37
C GLU A 23 -9.74 -5.80 4.83
N GLU A 24 -9.42 -7.09 4.70
CA GLU A 24 -8.16 -7.48 4.05
C GLU A 24 -8.24 -7.20 2.54
N LYS A 25 -7.25 -6.50 2.02
CA LYS A 25 -7.08 -6.21 0.58
C LYS A 25 -5.62 -6.38 0.19
N TYR A 26 -5.41 -6.65 -1.10
CA TYR A 26 -4.11 -6.58 -1.73
C TYR A 26 -3.97 -5.21 -2.37
N ILE A 27 -3.04 -4.41 -1.85
CA ILE A 27 -2.87 -3.00 -2.25
C ILE A 27 -1.56 -2.80 -2.99
N LYS A 28 -1.46 -1.66 -3.67
CA LYS A 28 -0.19 -1.08 -4.06
C LYS A 28 0.28 -0.14 -2.95
N GLN A 29 1.53 -0.30 -2.54
CA GLN A 29 2.19 0.61 -1.61
C GLN A 29 3.35 1.30 -2.33
N ASP A 30 3.28 2.62 -2.46
CA ASP A 30 4.33 3.42 -3.04
C ASP A 30 5.27 3.99 -1.97
N PHE A 31 6.56 4.04 -2.32
CA PHE A 31 7.63 4.55 -1.48
C PHE A 31 8.51 5.49 -2.29
N TRP A 32 8.77 6.67 -1.74
CA TRP A 32 9.79 7.58 -2.25
C TRP A 32 11.11 7.31 -1.53
N ILE A 33 12.08 6.72 -2.24
CA ILE A 33 13.38 6.35 -1.68
C ILE A 33 14.47 6.93 -2.57
N ARG A 34 15.35 7.77 -1.99
CA ARG A 34 16.49 8.39 -2.70
C ARG A 34 16.09 9.09 -4.02
N GLY A 35 14.90 9.66 -4.06
CA GLY A 35 14.38 10.38 -5.23
C GLY A 35 13.68 9.50 -6.28
N GLU A 36 13.61 8.18 -6.06
CA GLU A 36 12.87 7.26 -6.94
C GLU A 36 11.54 6.84 -6.31
N LEU A 37 10.51 6.73 -7.13
CA LEU A 37 9.21 6.17 -6.76
C LEU A 37 9.24 4.66 -6.98
N ILE A 38 9.13 3.89 -5.91
CA ILE A 38 9.07 2.43 -5.93
C ILE A 38 7.67 1.99 -5.53
N VAL A 39 7.00 1.22 -6.39
CA VAL A 39 5.67 0.67 -6.11
C VAL A 39 5.80 -0.82 -5.79
N VAL A 40 5.44 -1.21 -4.57
CA VAL A 40 5.32 -2.61 -4.16
C VAL A 40 3.88 -3.04 -4.36
N GLU A 41 3.67 -4.01 -5.25
CA GLU A 41 2.35 -4.54 -5.59
C GLU A 41 1.98 -5.75 -4.72
N ASP A 42 0.69 -6.08 -4.70
CA ASP A 42 0.12 -7.23 -4.00
C ASP A 42 0.49 -7.30 -2.51
N VAL A 43 0.53 -6.14 -1.84
CA VAL A 43 0.79 -6.06 -0.40
C VAL A 43 -0.50 -6.41 0.36
N PRO A 44 -0.51 -7.47 1.20
CA PRO A 44 -1.67 -7.74 2.05
C PRO A 44 -1.77 -6.72 3.18
N ALA A 45 -2.91 -6.05 3.27
CA ALA A 45 -3.18 -4.99 4.24
C ALA A 45 -4.64 -5.01 4.70
N GLY A 46 -4.89 -4.56 5.93
CA GLY A 46 -6.21 -4.15 6.36
C GLY A 46 -6.49 -2.75 5.81
N VAL A 47 -7.64 -2.56 5.16
CA VAL A 47 -8.05 -1.28 4.60
C VAL A 47 -9.41 -0.91 5.19
N CYS A 48 -9.50 0.28 5.78
CA CYS A 48 -10.76 0.80 6.26
C CYS A 48 -11.65 1.16 5.05
N PRO A 49 -12.85 0.57 4.91
CA PRO A 49 -13.73 0.86 3.78
C PRO A 49 -14.37 2.26 3.87
N GLN A 50 -14.33 2.91 5.04
CA GLN A 50 -14.95 4.22 5.26
C GLN A 50 -13.98 5.38 5.01
N CYS A 51 -12.81 5.39 5.66
CA CYS A 51 -11.85 6.51 5.58
C CYS A 51 -10.63 6.22 4.70
N GLY A 52 -10.41 4.97 4.28
CA GLY A 52 -9.29 4.59 3.42
C GLY A 52 -7.96 4.35 4.12
N GLU A 53 -7.92 4.39 5.46
CA GLU A 53 -6.74 4.06 6.26
C GLU A 53 -6.24 2.64 5.95
N LYS A 54 -4.91 2.44 5.98
CA LYS A 54 -4.30 1.16 5.59
C LYS A 54 -3.29 0.74 6.64
N VAL A 55 -3.41 -0.50 7.12
CA VAL A 55 -2.50 -1.08 8.10
C VAL A 55 -1.94 -2.39 7.55
N VAL A 56 -0.63 -2.58 7.66
CA VAL A 56 0.04 -3.85 7.35
C VAL A 56 0.48 -4.52 8.64
N LYS A 57 0.48 -5.85 8.65
CA LYS A 57 1.05 -6.62 9.76
C LYS A 57 2.55 -6.37 9.87
N ALA A 58 3.10 -6.53 11.07
CA ALA A 58 4.52 -6.32 11.32
C ALA A 58 5.44 -7.26 10.49
N ASP A 59 5.02 -8.49 10.20
CA ASP A 59 5.76 -9.42 9.34
C ASP A 59 5.77 -8.96 7.87
N VAL A 60 4.64 -8.49 7.36
CA VAL A 60 4.51 -7.89 6.03
C VAL A 60 5.38 -6.64 5.91
N GLY A 61 5.35 -5.75 6.92
CA GLY A 61 6.22 -4.57 6.97
C GLY A 61 7.70 -4.94 6.88
N ARG A 62 8.16 -5.94 7.64
CA ARG A 62 9.55 -6.44 7.55
C ARG A 62 9.90 -7.03 6.19
N GLN A 63 8.97 -7.71 5.53
CA GLN A 63 9.18 -8.23 4.18
C GLN A 63 9.32 -7.09 3.17
N ILE A 64 8.48 -6.06 3.27
CA ILE A 64 8.60 -4.86 2.43
C ILE A 64 9.98 -4.21 2.61
N THR A 65 10.45 -4.02 3.84
CA THR A 65 11.80 -3.47 4.08
C THR A 65 12.89 -4.28 3.36
N ARG A 66 12.86 -5.62 3.48
CA ARG A 66 13.84 -6.50 2.79
C ARG A 66 13.75 -6.41 1.26
N LEU A 67 12.55 -6.21 0.72
CA LEU A 67 12.36 -6.00 -0.72
C LEU A 67 13.00 -4.69 -1.17
N LEU A 68 12.84 -3.63 -0.38
CA LEU A 68 13.37 -2.29 -0.67
C LEU A 68 14.89 -2.20 -0.48
N GLU A 69 15.49 -3.05 0.35
CA GLU A 69 16.96 -3.15 0.51
C GLU A 69 17.64 -3.84 -0.68
N ASN A 70 16.90 -4.63 -1.48
CA ASN A 70 17.45 -5.36 -2.62
C ASN A 70 17.52 -4.47 -3.88
N THR A 71 18.61 -3.70 -3.99
CA THR A 71 18.86 -2.78 -5.10
C THR A 71 18.93 -3.47 -6.46
N GLU A 72 19.48 -4.68 -6.54
CA GLU A 72 19.57 -5.44 -7.80
C GLU A 72 18.17 -5.83 -8.32
N ARG A 73 17.28 -6.25 -7.41
CA ARG A 73 15.88 -6.55 -7.74
C ARG A 73 15.17 -5.31 -8.26
N ILE A 74 15.34 -4.17 -7.59
CA ILE A 74 14.73 -2.91 -8.00
C ILE A 74 15.23 -2.49 -9.38
N ALA A 75 16.54 -2.61 -9.65
CA ALA A 75 17.13 -2.23 -10.93
C ALA A 75 16.58 -3.05 -12.12
N LYS A 76 16.17 -4.30 -11.89
CA LYS A 76 15.58 -5.21 -12.89
C LYS A 76 14.05 -5.17 -12.94
N ALA A 77 13.40 -4.42 -12.05
CA ALA A 77 11.95 -4.36 -11.99
C ALA A 77 11.36 -3.59 -13.19
N PRO A 78 10.13 -3.92 -13.62
CA PRO A 78 9.40 -3.11 -14.59
C PRO A 78 9.29 -1.66 -14.11
N LYS A 79 9.50 -0.70 -15.01
CA LYS A 79 9.39 0.73 -14.71
C LYS A 79 8.13 1.31 -15.35
N ILE A 80 7.46 2.19 -14.61
CA ILE A 80 6.35 3.01 -15.11
C ILE A 80 6.82 4.46 -15.24
N SER A 81 6.37 5.15 -16.29
CA SER A 81 6.58 6.60 -16.42
C SER A 81 5.45 7.32 -15.71
N VAL A 82 5.78 8.18 -14.75
CA VAL A 82 4.80 8.92 -13.95
C VAL A 82 4.97 10.41 -14.20
N PRO A 83 3.93 11.12 -14.68
CA PRO A 83 4.00 12.57 -14.84
C PRO A 83 4.07 13.25 -13.47
N THR A 84 4.84 14.34 -13.40
CA THR A 84 4.89 15.21 -12.23
C THR A 84 4.36 16.58 -12.61
N ILE A 85 3.53 17.15 -11.75
CA ILE A 85 2.99 18.50 -11.89
C ILE A 85 3.35 19.29 -10.65
N LYS A 86 3.64 20.58 -10.81
CA LYS A 86 3.81 21.48 -9.66
C LYS A 86 2.43 21.94 -9.19
N PHE A 87 2.26 22.03 -7.87
CA PHE A 87 1.07 22.64 -7.31
C PHE A 87 1.21 24.16 -7.41
N ASP A 88 0.66 24.73 -8.48
CA ASP A 88 0.55 26.17 -8.66
C ASP A 88 -0.88 26.57 -8.27
N LYS A 89 -1.02 27.40 -7.22
CA LYS A 89 -2.33 27.96 -6.88
C LYS A 89 -2.78 28.79 -8.07
N GLU A 90 -3.92 28.44 -8.67
CA GLU A 90 -4.54 29.30 -9.67
C GLU A 90 -4.67 30.70 -9.06
N LYS A 91 -4.12 31.71 -9.74
CA LYS A 91 -4.35 33.10 -9.36
C LYS A 91 -5.85 33.32 -9.51
N THR A 92 -6.58 33.31 -8.41
CA THR A 92 -7.94 33.83 -8.38
C THR A 92 -7.82 35.32 -8.71
N GLU A 93 -8.04 35.67 -9.97
CA GLU A 93 -8.25 37.07 -10.36
C GLU A 93 -9.57 37.49 -9.69
N VAL A 94 -9.43 38.26 -8.62
CA VAL A 94 -10.53 38.97 -7.94
C VAL A 94 -10.89 40.20 -8.75
#